data_AF-A0A218P7F4-F1
#
_entry.id   AF-A0A218P7F4-F1
#
_cell.length_a   1.000
_cell.length_b   1.000
_cell.length_c   1.000
_cell.angle_alpha   90.00
_cell.angle_beta   90.00
_cell.angle_gamma   90.00
#
_symmetry.space_group_name_H-M   'P 1'
#
loop_
_entity.id
_entity.type
_entity.pdbx_description
1 polymer ?
#
loop_
_entity_poly.entity_id
_entity_poly.type
_entity_poly.pdbx_seq_one_letter_code
_entity_poly.pdbx_strand_id
1 'polypeptide(L)'
;MERLTAVLALVLIVLGAVGAWYLAGGGQTIHHTSAQVVKAKVLVRLGTMDCYSYSQNMTVSYGNVTIQSHADGGLNNGTYYFHGTRDEMEWWGTIKDHHLVEKVVGSGETKEIETNLTDEELSAMMLYDPVKLALRALGSSEDVQISASWITCNFTLPETEGGAHKTFSGTIKVRFDESYRPLKVVVDGKISYEGKTLRRVSFSADVKNECSTPEWENE
;
A
#
# COMPACT_ATOMS: atom_id res chain seq x y z
N MET A 1 -9.04 -25.60 42.14
CA MET A 1 -8.29 -26.16 40.98
C MET A 1 -9.17 -26.97 40.02
N GLU A 2 -10.24 -27.63 40.48
CA GLU A 2 -11.07 -28.51 39.63
C GLU A 2 -11.94 -27.80 38.56
N ARG A 3 -12.25 -26.51 38.73
CA ARG A 3 -13.03 -25.74 37.74
C ARG A 3 -12.21 -25.28 36.53
N LEU A 4 -10.89 -25.15 36.66
CA LEU A 4 -10.03 -24.67 35.57
C LEU A 4 -9.72 -25.80 34.57
N THR A 5 -9.56 -27.03 35.06
CA THR A 5 -9.33 -28.22 34.24
C THR A 5 -10.56 -28.64 33.43
N ALA A 6 -11.77 -28.48 33.99
CA ALA A 6 -13.01 -28.76 33.27
C ALA A 6 -13.25 -27.80 32.08
N VAL A 7 -12.92 -26.51 32.25
CA VAL A 7 -13.05 -25.51 31.19
C VAL A 7 -12.02 -25.73 30.09
N LEU A 8 -10.77 -26.05 30.43
CA LEU A 8 -9.73 -26.35 29.44
C LEU A 8 -10.05 -27.60 28.60
N ALA A 9 -10.58 -28.65 29.24
CA ALA A 9 -11.00 -29.86 28.54
C ALA A 9 -12.15 -29.59 27.57
N LEU A 10 -13.11 -28.75 27.96
CA LEU A 10 -14.25 -28.40 27.11
C LEU A 10 -13.82 -27.55 25.90
N VAL A 11 -12.88 -26.62 26.08
CA VAL A 11 -12.31 -25.82 24.99
C VAL A 11 -11.53 -26.68 23.99
N LEU A 12 -10.77 -27.68 24.45
CA LEU A 12 -10.04 -28.59 23.57
C LEU A 12 -10.95 -29.53 22.78
N ILE A 13 -12.07 -29.96 23.37
CA ILE A 13 -13.08 -30.77 22.67
C ILE A 13 -13.79 -29.95 21.58
N VAL A 14 -14.10 -28.68 21.86
CA VAL A 14 -14.72 -27.78 20.85
C VAL A 14 -13.74 -27.48 19.72
N LEU A 15 -12.47 -27.20 20.02
CA LEU A 15 -11.44 -26.99 18.99
C LEU A 15 -11.15 -28.25 18.16
N GLY A 16 -11.14 -29.42 18.80
CA GLY A 16 -11.01 -30.70 18.12
C GLY A 16 -12.20 -31.02 17.21
N ALA A 17 -13.43 -30.69 17.64
CA ALA A 17 -14.64 -30.88 16.85
C ALA A 17 -14.70 -29.92 15.65
N VAL A 18 -14.28 -28.66 15.82
CA VAL A 18 -14.19 -27.69 14.70
C VAL A 18 -13.11 -28.11 13.69
N GLY A 19 -11.95 -28.58 14.17
CA GLY A 19 -10.89 -29.12 13.32
C GLY A 19 -11.30 -30.39 12.57
N ALA A 20 -12.04 -31.29 13.23
CA ALA A 20 -12.56 -32.51 12.61
C ALA A 20 -13.68 -32.20 11.60
N TRP A 21 -14.54 -31.21 11.85
CA TRP A 21 -15.56 -30.78 10.89
C TRP A 21 -14.95 -30.13 9.63
N TYR A 22 -13.85 -29.39 9.80
CA TYR A 22 -13.08 -28.83 8.68
C TYR A 22 -12.41 -29.91 7.82
N LEU A 23 -12.00 -31.03 8.42
CA LEU A 23 -11.30 -32.13 7.73
C LEU A 23 -12.22 -33.23 7.19
N ALA A 24 -13.40 -33.43 7.79
CA ALA A 24 -14.34 -34.49 7.42
C ALA A 24 -15.35 -34.10 6.31
N GLY A 25 -15.32 -32.85 5.84
CA GLY A 25 -16.05 -32.40 4.64
C GLY A 25 -15.42 -32.93 3.36
N GLY A 26 -15.52 -34.24 3.13
CA GLY A 26 -14.99 -34.91 1.95
C GLY A 26 -15.80 -34.63 0.68
N GLY A 27 -15.11 -34.09 -0.33
CA GLY A 27 -15.31 -34.48 -1.72
C GLY A 27 -16.21 -33.62 -2.59
N GLN A 28 -15.70 -32.47 -3.06
CA GLN A 28 -15.61 -32.17 -4.49
C GLN A 28 -14.42 -31.24 -4.76
N THR A 29 -13.51 -31.70 -5.61
CA THR A 29 -12.42 -30.94 -6.23
C THR A 29 -12.97 -29.78 -7.06
N ILE A 30 -12.94 -28.56 -6.50
CA ILE A 30 -12.43 -27.35 -7.16
C ILE A 30 -11.78 -26.51 -6.06
N HIS A 31 -10.46 -26.28 -6.11
CA HIS A 31 -9.80 -25.30 -5.24
C HIS A 31 -10.23 -23.87 -5.61
N HIS A 32 -11.47 -23.50 -5.32
CA HIS A 32 -11.85 -22.09 -5.21
C HIS A 32 -11.24 -21.59 -3.89
N THR A 33 -9.97 -21.18 -3.95
CA THR A 33 -9.40 -20.38 -2.88
C THR A 33 -10.32 -19.17 -2.72
N SER A 34 -10.98 -19.03 -1.56
CA SER A 34 -11.92 -17.93 -1.37
C SER A 34 -11.18 -16.61 -1.56
N ALA A 35 -11.89 -15.60 -2.08
CA ALA A 35 -11.31 -14.28 -2.33
C ALA A 35 -10.64 -13.69 -1.08
N GLN A 36 -11.19 -14.00 0.09
CA GLN A 36 -10.64 -13.61 1.39
C GLN A 36 -9.34 -14.33 1.75
N VAL A 37 -9.15 -15.59 1.37
CA VAL A 37 -7.87 -16.29 1.58
C VAL A 37 -6.79 -15.71 0.66
N VAL A 38 -7.12 -15.39 -0.60
CA VAL A 38 -6.17 -14.70 -1.51
C VAL A 38 -5.79 -13.33 -0.96
N LYS A 39 -6.78 -12.55 -0.52
CA LYS A 39 -6.58 -11.26 0.15
C LYS A 39 -5.62 -11.37 1.33
N ALA A 40 -5.86 -12.33 2.23
CA ALA A 40 -5.01 -12.53 3.40
C ALA A 40 -3.56 -12.84 3.00
N LYS A 41 -3.33 -13.69 1.99
CA LYS A 41 -1.98 -13.98 1.51
C LYS A 41 -1.28 -12.77 0.91
N VAL A 42 -1.99 -11.99 0.07
CA VAL A 42 -1.44 -10.75 -0.52
C VAL A 42 -1.15 -9.71 0.57
N LEU A 43 -2.03 -9.56 1.56
CA LEU A 43 -1.85 -8.68 2.71
C LEU A 43 -0.61 -9.06 3.54
N VAL A 44 -0.43 -10.35 3.82
CA VAL A 44 0.79 -10.83 4.51
C VAL A 44 2.02 -10.44 3.70
N ARG A 45 2.02 -10.67 2.38
CA ARG A 45 3.16 -10.29 1.53
C ARG A 45 3.44 -8.78 1.59
N LEU A 46 2.45 -7.94 1.34
CA LEU A 46 2.57 -6.48 1.43
C LEU A 46 3.06 -6.01 2.81
N GLY A 47 2.54 -6.59 3.89
CA GLY A 47 2.87 -6.21 5.26
C GLY A 47 4.29 -6.62 5.69
N THR A 48 4.82 -7.70 5.11
CA THR A 48 6.18 -8.19 5.38
C THR A 48 7.24 -7.58 4.45
N MET A 49 6.86 -6.71 3.51
CA MET A 49 7.80 -6.03 2.63
C MET A 49 8.49 -4.89 3.38
N ASP A 50 9.64 -5.20 3.95
CA ASP A 50 10.62 -4.27 4.56
C ASP A 50 11.69 -3.81 3.56
N CYS A 51 11.76 -4.45 2.40
CA CYS A 51 12.58 -4.06 1.27
C CYS A 51 11.83 -4.21 -0.06
N TYR A 52 11.78 -3.14 -0.85
CA TYR A 52 11.26 -3.13 -2.21
C TYR A 52 11.66 -1.86 -2.95
N SER A 53 11.54 -1.92 -4.27
CA SER A 53 11.58 -0.75 -5.16
C SER A 53 10.34 -0.74 -6.05
N TYR A 54 9.98 0.43 -6.54
CA TYR A 54 8.92 0.61 -7.50
C TYR A 54 9.29 1.68 -8.53
N SER A 55 8.67 1.56 -9.70
CA SER A 55 8.68 2.57 -10.75
C SER A 55 7.24 2.89 -11.12
N GLN A 56 6.85 4.15 -11.03
CA GLN A 56 5.46 4.58 -11.16
C GLN A 56 5.27 5.74 -12.13
N ASN A 57 4.19 5.67 -12.90
CA ASN A 57 3.66 6.80 -13.64
C ASN A 57 2.40 7.29 -12.93
N MET A 58 2.39 8.57 -12.57
CA MET A 58 1.30 9.21 -11.85
C MET A 58 0.68 10.30 -12.69
N THR A 59 -0.65 10.37 -12.66
CA THR A 59 -1.45 11.47 -13.22
C THR A 59 -2.30 12.08 -12.10
N VAL A 60 -2.19 13.38 -11.92
CA VAL A 60 -2.98 14.15 -10.97
C VAL A 60 -3.77 15.21 -11.72
N SER A 61 -5.09 15.23 -11.57
CA SER A 61 -5.94 16.25 -12.18
C SER A 61 -6.59 17.13 -11.10
N TYR A 62 -6.42 18.45 -11.22
CA TYR A 62 -7.03 19.47 -10.39
C TYR A 62 -7.71 20.52 -11.29
N GLY A 63 -9.04 20.57 -11.27
CA GLY A 63 -9.81 21.41 -12.20
C GLY A 63 -9.49 21.07 -13.65
N ASN A 64 -9.03 22.06 -14.43
CA ASN A 64 -8.62 21.89 -15.83
C ASN A 64 -7.12 21.55 -15.99
N VAL A 65 -6.38 21.45 -14.89
CA VAL A 65 -4.94 21.15 -14.92
C VAL A 65 -4.75 19.65 -14.73
N THR A 66 -3.98 19.03 -15.62
CA THR A 66 -3.53 17.65 -15.50
C THR A 66 -2.02 17.63 -15.46
N ILE A 67 -1.48 17.01 -14.42
CA ILE A 67 -0.05 16.87 -14.16
C ILE A 67 0.29 15.40 -14.36
N GLN A 68 1.30 15.13 -15.17
CA GLN A 68 1.88 13.81 -15.33
C GLN A 68 3.29 13.83 -14.77
N SER A 69 3.66 12.79 -14.03
CA SER A 69 4.99 12.65 -13.46
C SER A 69 5.40 11.19 -13.44
N HIS A 70 6.70 10.98 -13.53
CA HIS A 70 7.32 9.69 -13.27
C HIS A 70 7.98 9.72 -11.90
N ALA A 71 7.97 8.60 -11.18
CA ALA A 71 8.73 8.47 -9.96
C ALA A 71 9.22 7.04 -9.76
N ASP A 72 10.45 6.91 -9.33
CA ASP A 72 11.02 5.70 -8.76
C ASP A 72 11.10 5.87 -7.24
N GLY A 73 11.01 4.77 -6.51
CA GLY A 73 11.13 4.83 -5.07
C GLY A 73 11.16 3.46 -4.45
N GLY A 74 11.09 3.42 -3.12
CA GLY A 74 11.11 2.16 -2.41
C GLY A 74 11.38 2.32 -0.93
N LEU A 75 11.46 1.18 -0.27
CA LEU A 75 11.85 1.07 1.13
C LEU A 75 13.08 0.17 1.17
N ASN A 76 14.11 0.57 1.90
CA ASN A 76 15.25 -0.27 2.21
C ASN A 76 15.65 -0.03 3.67
N ASN A 77 15.58 -1.08 4.48
CA ASN A 77 16.02 -1.07 5.88
C ASN A 77 15.46 0.11 6.70
N GLY A 78 14.14 0.32 6.62
CA GLY A 78 13.44 1.39 7.34
C GLY A 78 13.62 2.80 6.76
N THR A 79 14.34 2.94 5.65
CA THR A 79 14.54 4.21 4.94
C THR A 79 13.76 4.22 3.63
N TYR A 80 12.90 5.21 3.45
CA TYR A 80 12.21 5.42 2.18
C TYR A 80 13.04 6.28 1.26
N TYR A 81 13.03 5.93 -0.02
CA TYR A 81 13.69 6.69 -1.07
C TYR A 81 12.68 7.04 -2.16
N PHE A 82 12.78 8.26 -2.66
CA PHE A 82 11.94 8.79 -3.71
C PHE A 82 12.81 9.54 -4.70
N HIS A 83 12.57 9.32 -5.99
CA HIS A 83 13.13 10.09 -7.07
C HIS A 83 12.03 10.31 -8.09
N GLY A 84 11.71 11.55 -8.40
CA GLY A 84 10.68 11.84 -9.39
C GLY A 84 11.11 12.89 -10.39
N THR A 85 10.48 12.80 -11.56
CA THR A 85 10.71 13.69 -12.68
C THR A 85 9.39 14.18 -13.25
N ARG A 86 9.38 15.46 -13.62
CA ARG A 86 8.28 16.12 -14.33
C ARG A 86 8.85 17.27 -15.15
N ASP A 87 8.67 17.21 -16.46
CA ASP A 87 9.15 18.25 -17.39
C ASP A 87 10.65 18.56 -17.13
N GLU A 88 10.98 19.80 -16.77
CA GLU A 88 12.34 20.25 -16.41
C GLU A 88 12.59 20.23 -14.89
N MET A 89 11.76 19.54 -14.12
CA MET A 89 11.89 19.38 -12.68
C MET A 89 12.22 17.95 -12.30
N GLU A 90 13.12 17.82 -11.34
CA GLU A 90 13.55 16.57 -10.75
C GLU A 90 13.62 16.73 -9.24
N TRP A 91 13.19 15.72 -8.49
CA TRP A 91 13.24 15.76 -7.04
C TRP A 91 13.67 14.43 -6.46
N TRP A 92 14.37 14.50 -5.34
CA TRP A 92 14.86 13.37 -4.58
C TRP A 92 14.43 13.55 -3.14
N GLY A 93 14.02 12.46 -2.50
CA GLY A 93 13.56 12.49 -1.13
C GLY A 93 13.99 11.24 -0.38
N THR A 94 14.46 11.43 0.84
CA THR A 94 14.76 10.35 1.78
C THR A 94 13.99 10.58 3.07
N ILE A 95 13.32 9.54 3.56
CA ILE A 95 12.63 9.58 4.86
C ILE A 95 13.16 8.47 5.74
N LYS A 96 13.66 8.82 6.91
CA LYS A 96 14.12 7.88 7.93
C LYS A 96 13.75 8.38 9.32
N ASP A 97 13.11 7.54 10.13
CA ASP A 97 12.74 7.90 11.50
C ASP A 97 12.03 9.27 11.60
N HIS A 98 11.05 9.50 10.70
CA HIS A 98 10.30 10.77 10.52
C HIS A 98 11.12 11.97 10.03
N HIS A 99 12.41 11.82 9.79
CA HIS A 99 13.24 12.86 9.23
C HIS A 99 13.19 12.81 7.69
N LEU A 100 12.78 13.91 7.06
CA LEU A 100 12.74 14.09 5.61
C LEU A 100 13.92 14.97 5.16
N VAL A 101 14.66 14.47 4.18
CA VAL A 101 15.59 15.26 3.37
C VAL A 101 15.08 15.23 1.94
N GLU A 102 14.78 16.38 1.35
CA GLU A 102 14.30 16.51 -0.03
C GLU A 102 15.14 17.53 -0.80
N LYS A 103 15.53 17.18 -2.02
CA LYS A 103 16.19 18.05 -2.98
C LYS A 103 15.30 18.20 -4.20
N VAL A 104 15.04 19.43 -4.62
CA VAL A 104 14.27 19.74 -5.82
C VAL A 104 15.13 20.59 -6.74
N VAL A 105 15.35 20.11 -7.96
CA VAL A 105 16.09 20.81 -9.01
C VAL A 105 15.10 21.16 -10.12
N GLY A 106 15.04 22.42 -10.52
CA GLY A 106 14.16 22.85 -11.60
C GLY A 106 14.33 24.32 -11.97
N SER A 107 14.10 24.65 -13.25
CA SER A 107 14.17 26.02 -13.77
C SER A 107 15.45 26.79 -13.42
N GLY A 108 16.58 26.07 -13.33
CA GLY A 108 17.89 26.65 -12.99
C GLY A 108 18.14 26.89 -11.49
N GLU A 109 17.20 26.51 -10.62
CA GLU A 109 17.35 26.57 -9.17
C GLU A 109 17.46 25.18 -8.55
N THR A 110 18.13 25.10 -7.40
CA THR A 110 18.13 23.92 -6.53
C THR A 110 17.62 24.35 -5.15
N LYS A 111 16.68 23.59 -4.61
CA LYS A 111 16.14 23.79 -3.26
C LYS A 111 16.34 22.52 -2.45
N GLU A 112 16.86 22.68 -1.25
CA GLU A 112 17.03 21.60 -0.29
C GLU A 112 16.13 21.88 0.91
N ILE A 113 15.41 20.86 1.34
CA ILE A 113 14.46 20.90 2.44
C ILE A 113 14.85 19.79 3.39
N GLU A 114 15.10 20.14 4.64
CA GLU A 114 15.35 19.20 5.72
C GLU A 114 14.36 19.50 6.85
N THR A 115 13.54 18.53 7.22
CA THR A 115 12.51 18.72 8.24
C THR A 115 12.15 17.43 8.95
N ASN A 116 11.63 17.54 10.17
CA ASN A 116 10.98 16.43 10.84
C ASN A 116 9.49 16.44 10.52
N LEU A 117 8.97 15.28 10.14
CA LEU A 117 7.57 15.04 9.84
C LEU A 117 6.83 14.66 11.12
N THR A 118 5.62 15.19 11.27
CA THR A 118 4.63 14.64 12.20
C THR A 118 4.12 13.28 11.69
N ASP A 119 3.48 12.50 12.57
CA ASP A 119 2.84 11.23 12.18
C ASP A 119 1.78 11.44 11.08
N GLU A 120 1.07 12.55 11.13
CA GLU A 120 0.07 12.93 10.13
C GLU A 120 0.70 13.18 8.76
N GLU A 121 1.80 13.94 8.71
CA GLU A 121 2.53 14.24 7.48
C GLU A 121 3.17 12.99 6.88
N LEU A 122 3.79 12.15 7.71
CA LEU A 122 4.34 10.88 7.28
C LEU A 122 3.25 9.98 6.68
N SER A 123 2.11 9.83 7.36
CA SER A 123 1.00 9.00 6.86
C SER A 123 0.44 9.50 5.53
N ALA A 124 0.39 10.83 5.33
CA ALA A 124 -0.03 11.43 4.07
C ALA A 124 0.98 11.16 2.93
N MET A 125 2.28 11.25 3.20
CA MET A 125 3.32 10.92 2.22
C MET A 125 3.25 9.43 1.82
N MET A 126 3.01 8.54 2.78
CA MET A 126 2.90 7.10 2.52
C MET A 126 1.68 6.69 1.68
N LEU A 127 0.71 7.59 1.43
CA LEU A 127 -0.39 7.33 0.48
C LEU A 127 0.07 7.34 -0.98
N TYR A 128 1.25 7.90 -1.26
CA TYR A 128 1.85 7.90 -2.58
C TYR A 128 2.85 6.76 -2.79
N ASP A 129 3.18 6.01 -1.72
CA ASP A 129 3.87 4.74 -1.84
C ASP A 129 2.86 3.65 -2.28
N PRO A 130 3.09 2.98 -3.42
CA PRO A 130 2.15 2.00 -3.95
C PRO A 130 1.94 0.79 -3.05
N VAL A 131 2.98 0.35 -2.33
CA VAL A 131 2.94 -0.83 -1.44
C VAL A 131 2.19 -0.48 -0.17
N LYS A 132 2.49 0.67 0.46
CA LYS A 132 1.81 1.11 1.69
C LYS A 132 0.36 1.47 1.43
N LEU A 133 0.04 2.12 0.31
CA LEU A 133 -1.34 2.36 -0.08
C LEU A 133 -2.09 1.04 -0.34
N ALA A 134 -1.49 0.10 -1.08
CA ALA A 134 -2.10 -1.21 -1.33
C ALA A 134 -2.39 -1.97 -0.03
N LEU A 135 -1.45 -1.95 0.93
CA LEU A 135 -1.63 -2.56 2.24
C LEU A 135 -2.82 -1.96 3.00
N ARG A 136 -2.88 -0.62 3.09
CA ARG A 136 -3.97 0.09 3.78
C ARG A 136 -5.32 -0.14 3.09
N ALA A 137 -5.36 -0.01 1.77
CA ALA A 137 -6.58 -0.16 0.99
C ALA A 137 -7.15 -1.57 1.09
N LEU A 138 -6.33 -2.61 0.85
CA LEU A 138 -6.76 -4.00 1.00
C LEU A 138 -7.11 -4.33 2.46
N GLY A 139 -6.36 -3.81 3.44
CA GLY A 139 -6.63 -4.04 4.86
C GLY A 139 -8.00 -3.51 5.27
N SER A 140 -8.37 -2.32 4.75
CA SER A 140 -9.64 -1.65 5.05
C SER A 140 -10.85 -2.18 4.27
N SER A 141 -10.65 -2.84 3.13
CA SER A 141 -11.74 -3.22 2.24
C SER A 141 -12.42 -4.51 2.67
N GLU A 142 -13.73 -4.52 2.88
CA GLU A 142 -14.49 -5.73 3.24
C GLU A 142 -14.62 -6.70 2.06
N ASP A 143 -14.82 -6.15 0.86
CA ASP A 143 -15.07 -6.90 -0.37
C ASP A 143 -13.93 -6.77 -1.37
N VAL A 144 -13.49 -7.91 -1.87
CA VAL A 144 -12.45 -7.99 -2.89
C VAL A 144 -12.88 -8.89 -4.04
N GLN A 145 -12.49 -8.51 -5.24
CA GLN A 145 -12.70 -9.30 -6.46
C GLN A 145 -11.37 -9.90 -6.89
N ILE A 146 -11.36 -11.19 -7.20
CA ILE A 146 -10.19 -11.89 -7.72
C ILE A 146 -10.44 -12.24 -9.19
N SER A 147 -9.50 -11.87 -10.06
CA SER A 147 -9.51 -12.25 -11.46
C SER A 147 -8.09 -12.60 -11.91
N ALA A 148 -7.88 -13.85 -12.29
CA ALA A 148 -6.55 -14.40 -12.58
C ALA A 148 -5.55 -14.08 -11.45
N SER A 149 -4.53 -13.29 -11.75
CA SER A 149 -3.47 -12.86 -10.84
C SER A 149 -3.69 -11.46 -10.27
N TRP A 150 -4.93 -10.99 -10.20
CA TRP A 150 -5.29 -9.66 -9.72
C TRP A 150 -6.27 -9.73 -8.56
N ILE A 151 -6.03 -8.89 -7.55
CA ILE A 151 -7.02 -8.53 -6.53
C ILE A 151 -7.44 -7.08 -6.76
N THR A 152 -8.75 -6.84 -6.80
CA THR A 152 -9.33 -5.52 -7.00
C THR A 152 -10.27 -5.20 -5.84
N CYS A 153 -10.17 -4.00 -5.29
CA CYS A 153 -11.09 -3.56 -4.25
C CYS A 153 -11.35 -2.06 -4.34
N ASN A 154 -12.48 -1.64 -3.78
CA ASN A 154 -12.72 -0.24 -3.50
C ASN A 154 -12.15 0.10 -2.13
N PHE A 155 -11.69 1.34 -1.97
CA PHE A 155 -11.17 1.82 -0.70
C PHE A 155 -11.68 3.24 -0.40
N THR A 156 -11.69 3.56 0.89
CA THR A 156 -11.84 4.93 1.39
C THR A 156 -10.95 5.04 2.62
N LEU A 157 -9.93 5.88 2.52
CA LEU A 157 -8.92 6.10 3.54
C LEU A 157 -8.91 7.58 3.92
N PRO A 158 -8.67 7.93 5.20
CA PRO A 158 -8.36 9.31 5.55
C PRO A 158 -6.99 9.70 4.94
N GLU A 159 -6.86 10.95 4.47
CA GLU A 159 -5.58 11.43 3.93
C GLU A 159 -4.52 11.59 5.03
N THR A 160 -4.92 11.97 6.24
CA THR A 160 -4.07 12.10 7.43
C THR A 160 -4.68 11.36 8.62
N GLU A 161 -3.83 10.85 9.53
CA GLU A 161 -4.27 10.22 10.78
C GLU A 161 -4.67 11.27 11.81
N GLY A 162 -5.91 11.77 11.71
CA GLY A 162 -6.42 12.79 12.62
C GLY A 162 -7.88 13.17 12.39
N GLY A 163 -8.38 13.00 11.16
CA GLY A 163 -9.79 13.26 10.79
C GLY A 163 -10.14 14.76 10.88
N ALA A 164 -10.85 15.38 9.94
CA ALA A 164 -12.17 14.93 9.56
C ALA A 164 -12.59 15.40 8.17
N HIS A 165 -11.66 15.81 7.30
CA HIS A 165 -12.11 16.50 6.09
C HIS A 165 -11.61 15.94 4.78
N LYS A 166 -10.36 15.46 4.66
CA LYS A 166 -9.85 14.90 3.39
C LYS A 166 -9.86 13.38 3.37
N THR A 167 -10.47 12.82 2.33
CA THR A 167 -10.57 11.38 2.11
C THR A 167 -9.99 11.01 0.76
N PHE A 168 -9.17 9.97 0.71
CA PHE A 168 -8.73 9.33 -0.52
C PHE A 168 -9.60 8.09 -0.76
N SER A 169 -10.39 8.12 -1.83
CA SER A 169 -11.28 7.01 -2.20
C SER A 169 -11.08 6.62 -3.65
N GLY A 170 -11.33 5.37 -3.98
CA GLY A 170 -11.14 4.90 -5.35
C GLY A 170 -11.15 3.39 -5.46
N THR A 171 -10.60 2.92 -6.57
CA THR A 171 -10.33 1.52 -6.84
C THR A 171 -8.83 1.28 -6.84
N ILE A 172 -8.41 0.21 -6.20
CA ILE A 172 -7.03 -0.30 -6.27
C ILE A 172 -7.03 -1.70 -6.85
N LYS A 173 -6.03 -1.99 -7.68
CA LYS A 173 -5.79 -3.30 -8.27
C LYS A 173 -4.34 -3.69 -7.99
N VAL A 174 -4.15 -4.86 -7.39
CA VAL A 174 -2.81 -5.40 -7.12
C VAL A 174 -2.64 -6.67 -7.93
N ARG A 175 -1.65 -6.67 -8.83
CA ARG A 175 -1.21 -7.88 -9.53
C ARG A 175 -0.20 -8.62 -8.66
N PHE A 176 -0.31 -9.93 -8.58
CA PHE A 176 0.60 -10.75 -7.78
C PHE A 176 1.12 -11.98 -8.54
N ASP A 177 2.25 -12.54 -8.10
CA ASP A 177 2.81 -13.80 -8.61
C ASP A 177 2.15 -15.04 -7.98
N GLU A 178 2.58 -16.25 -8.36
CA GLU A 178 2.08 -17.50 -7.79
C GLU A 178 2.33 -17.64 -6.28
N SER A 179 3.31 -16.91 -5.75
CA SER A 179 3.62 -16.81 -4.32
C SER A 179 2.89 -15.65 -3.62
N TYR A 180 1.93 -15.04 -4.30
CA TYR A 180 1.13 -13.88 -3.88
C TYR A 180 1.95 -12.60 -3.63
N ARG A 181 3.18 -12.53 -4.14
CA ARG A 181 4.01 -11.33 -4.04
C ARG A 181 3.49 -10.26 -4.99
N PRO A 182 3.34 -9.01 -4.55
CA PRO A 182 2.87 -7.94 -5.42
C PRO A 182 3.92 -7.66 -6.51
N LEU A 183 3.44 -7.50 -7.75
CA LEU A 183 4.24 -7.19 -8.93
C LEU A 183 3.84 -5.85 -9.56
N LYS A 184 2.59 -5.42 -9.35
CA LYS A 184 2.07 -4.18 -9.91
C LYS A 184 0.93 -3.66 -9.04
N VAL A 185 0.88 -2.36 -8.82
CA VAL A 185 -0.21 -1.67 -8.15
C VAL A 185 -0.79 -0.63 -9.11
N VAL A 186 -2.09 -0.65 -9.31
CA VAL A 186 -2.81 0.32 -10.13
C VAL A 186 -3.88 0.97 -9.28
N VAL A 187 -3.91 2.29 -9.28
CA VAL A 187 -4.84 3.11 -8.52
C VAL A 187 -5.55 4.05 -9.44
N ASP A 188 -6.86 4.14 -9.26
CA ASP A 188 -7.70 5.20 -9.79
C ASP A 188 -8.57 5.71 -8.66
N GLY A 189 -8.34 6.94 -8.23
CA GLY A 189 -9.04 7.49 -7.10
C GLY A 189 -9.11 9.02 -7.10
N LYS A 190 -9.66 9.53 -6.02
CA LYS A 190 -9.93 10.95 -5.81
C LYS A 190 -9.71 11.31 -4.36
N ILE A 191 -9.14 12.50 -4.16
CA ILE A 191 -9.05 13.13 -2.86
C ILE A 191 -10.18 14.14 -2.76
N SER A 192 -11.02 13.99 -1.74
CA SER A 192 -12.22 14.81 -1.54
C SER A 192 -12.20 15.48 -0.17
N TYR A 193 -12.66 16.73 -0.10
CA TYR A 193 -12.86 17.51 1.11
C TYR A 193 -14.34 17.84 1.28
N GLU A 194 -14.96 17.48 2.41
CA GLU A 194 -16.39 17.73 2.68
C GLU A 194 -17.31 17.31 1.51
N GLY A 195 -17.06 16.13 0.95
CA GLY A 195 -17.81 15.57 -0.18
C GLY A 195 -17.48 16.19 -1.55
N LYS A 196 -16.68 17.26 -1.62
CA LYS A 196 -16.22 17.87 -2.88
C LYS A 196 -14.90 17.25 -3.31
N THR A 197 -14.83 16.80 -4.55
CA THR A 197 -13.57 16.30 -5.13
C THR A 197 -12.60 17.46 -5.32
N LEU A 198 -11.44 17.38 -4.67
CA LEU A 198 -10.34 18.32 -4.84
C LEU A 198 -9.50 17.95 -6.05
N ARG A 199 -9.05 16.69 -6.10
CA ARG A 199 -8.19 16.18 -7.17
C ARG A 199 -8.49 14.72 -7.48
N ARG A 200 -8.25 14.32 -8.72
CA ARG A 200 -8.17 12.92 -9.13
C ARG A 200 -6.71 12.50 -9.15
N VAL A 201 -6.44 11.29 -8.69
CA VAL A 201 -5.10 10.70 -8.64
C VAL A 201 -5.22 9.32 -9.26
N SER A 202 -4.46 9.08 -10.33
CA SER A 202 -4.27 7.74 -10.87
C SER A 202 -2.79 7.46 -10.98
N PHE A 203 -2.40 6.23 -10.67
CA PHE A 203 -1.03 5.80 -10.93
C PHE A 203 -0.97 4.31 -11.21
N SER A 204 0.10 3.92 -11.90
CA SER A 204 0.47 2.53 -12.12
C SER A 204 1.93 2.37 -11.73
N ALA A 205 2.19 1.53 -10.73
CA ALA A 205 3.51 1.23 -10.23
C ALA A 205 3.87 -0.23 -10.49
N ASP A 206 5.01 -0.48 -11.12
CA ASP A 206 5.62 -1.80 -11.17
C ASP A 206 6.50 -1.99 -9.93
N VAL A 207 6.28 -3.08 -9.19
CA VAL A 207 6.90 -3.32 -7.88
C VAL A 207 7.90 -4.47 -7.99
N LYS A 208 9.11 -4.24 -7.49
CA LYS A 208 10.19 -5.23 -7.43
C LYS A 208 10.53 -5.52 -5.98
N ASN A 209 10.71 -6.80 -5.66
CA ASN A 209 11.19 -7.24 -4.34
C ASN A 209 12.72 -7.17 -4.29
N GLU A 210 13.25 -6.00 -4.62
CA GLU A 210 14.69 -5.71 -4.72
C GLU A 210 14.97 -4.40 -3.99
N CYS A 211 15.98 -4.39 -3.14
CA CYS A 211 16.41 -3.19 -2.44
C CYS A 211 17.40 -2.46 -3.34
N SER A 212 17.07 -1.24 -3.74
CA SER A 212 18.02 -0.34 -4.37
C SER A 212 18.16 0.89 -3.49
N THR A 213 19.34 1.08 -2.91
CA THR A 213 19.72 2.41 -2.45
C THR A 213 20.03 3.21 -3.71
N PRO A 214 19.37 4.37 -3.92
CA PRO A 214 19.65 5.17 -5.10
C PRO A 214 21.11 5.64 -5.14
N GLU A 215 21.66 5.78 -6.34
CA GLU A 215 23.08 6.15 -6.51
C GLU A 215 23.40 7.52 -5.91
N TRP A 216 22.47 8.48 -6.00
CA TRP A 216 22.60 9.86 -5.51
C TRP A 216 22.73 9.99 -3.99
N GLU A 217 22.44 8.95 -3.20
CA GLU A 217 22.72 8.95 -1.76
C GLU A 217 24.21 8.74 -1.44
N ASN A 218 25.01 8.28 -2.42
CA ASN A 218 26.44 8.08 -2.23
C ASN A 218 27.28 9.25 -2.78
N GLU A 219 26.64 10.29 -3.32
CA GLU A 219 27.26 11.50 -3.87
C GLU A 219 27.32 12.63 -2.83
#